data_AF-A0A8T1XF46-F1
#
_entry.id   AF-A0A8T1XF46-F1
#
_cell.length_a   1.000
_cell.length_b   1.000
_cell.length_c   1.000
_cell.angle_alpha   90.00
_cell.angle_beta   90.00
_cell.angle_gamma   90.00
#
_symmetry.space_group_name_H-M   'P 1'
#
loop_
_entity.id
_entity.type
_entity.pdbx_description
1 polymer ?
#
loop_
_entity_poly.entity_id
_entity_poly.type
_entity_poly.pdbx_seq_one_letter_code
_entity_poly.pdbx_strand_id
1 'polypeptide(L)'
;MAFEGLPPLIADQLHYLLNHSPDSIKIENVWSGNKINPKILDRFTLVIPYCLETIKWDVIYNSEYPVDPPDFVFGSDDEDFMPCSAIAPDDDQISLLKKALSEWDNEDSTRLLVIVQGLRDQYVAYQRRRVGQIDDDRVKFEISTVLTRKGIEMQMASGVDKPEEVKFAVPLVMDMNINKMVAGCPWKHQQKIFLQVVYPILRKYESAPSTPRLRLVSSSDLKALFSVEDVKLPPWMDGMCLAEYLPHLEETLERQIEEAVSAIDLRRSFIEALTLFLGRPLEADPTFCRKATFLTASGQFTFMVHFFFSTQFPKQQPTLMLQSCQHLNQSSVPVKSNLFTEYPWSPRWEVGRMAERLCDFLTDEAVNFKKYCNEALLQH
;
A
#
# COMPACT_ATOMS: atom_id res chain seq x y z
N MET A 1 7.09 -15.49 -16.71
CA MET A 1 5.76 -15.30 -17.35
C MET A 1 5.55 -13.89 -17.90
N ALA A 2 5.75 -12.78 -17.17
CA ALA A 2 5.42 -11.43 -17.68
C ALA A 2 6.28 -10.90 -18.85
N PHE A 3 7.42 -11.54 -19.16
CA PHE A 3 8.33 -11.11 -20.22
C PHE A 3 8.46 -12.12 -21.38
N GLU A 4 7.64 -13.18 -21.39
CA GLU A 4 7.65 -14.15 -22.48
C GLU A 4 7.12 -13.51 -23.78
N GLY A 5 7.95 -13.47 -24.82
CA GLY A 5 7.61 -12.88 -26.12
C GLY A 5 8.17 -11.47 -26.36
N LEU A 6 8.71 -10.80 -25.32
CA LEU A 6 9.44 -9.53 -25.49
C LEU A 6 10.87 -9.79 -26.02
N PRO A 7 11.37 -9.00 -26.99
CA PRO A 7 12.79 -8.99 -27.35
C PRO A 7 13.69 -8.75 -26.14
N PRO A 8 14.88 -9.37 -26.06
CA PRO A 8 15.75 -9.30 -24.88
C PRO A 8 16.06 -7.87 -24.41
N LEU A 9 16.43 -6.97 -25.34
CA LEU A 9 16.77 -5.58 -25.01
C LEU A 9 15.59 -4.82 -24.39
N ILE A 10 14.38 -5.01 -24.93
CA ILE A 10 13.15 -4.40 -24.40
C ILE A 10 12.83 -5.00 -23.02
N ALA A 11 12.96 -6.32 -22.88
CA ALA A 11 12.73 -7.00 -21.62
C ALA A 11 13.69 -6.52 -20.52
N ASP A 12 14.97 -6.30 -20.84
CA ASP A 12 15.97 -5.81 -19.90
C ASP A 12 15.67 -4.37 -19.44
N GLN A 13 15.35 -3.47 -20.37
CA GLN A 13 14.94 -2.10 -20.05
C GLN A 13 13.67 -2.06 -19.19
N LEU A 14 12.69 -2.88 -19.54
CA LEU A 14 11.42 -2.96 -18.81
C LEU A 14 11.60 -3.57 -17.42
N HIS A 15 12.41 -4.62 -17.29
CA HIS A 15 12.75 -5.22 -16.01
C HIS A 15 13.51 -4.22 -15.12
N TYR A 16 14.40 -3.41 -15.69
CA TYR A 16 15.08 -2.36 -14.96
C TYR A 16 14.09 -1.30 -14.43
N LEU A 17 13.20 -0.79 -15.30
CA LEU A 17 12.14 0.17 -14.95
C LEU A 17 11.30 -0.33 -13.76
N LEU A 18 10.76 -1.55 -13.82
CA LEU A 18 9.86 -2.08 -12.80
C LEU A 18 10.52 -2.30 -11.43
N ASN A 19 11.82 -2.58 -11.40
CA ASN A 19 12.54 -2.89 -10.17
C ASN A 19 13.24 -1.68 -9.53
N HIS A 20 13.54 -0.64 -10.33
CA HIS A 20 14.31 0.52 -9.87
C HIS A 20 13.50 1.82 -9.87
N SER A 21 12.27 1.81 -10.42
CA SER A 21 11.38 2.95 -10.31
C SER A 21 11.04 3.25 -8.84
N PRO A 22 11.07 4.54 -8.42
CA PRO A 22 10.63 4.94 -7.09
C PRO A 22 9.12 4.71 -6.87
N ASP A 23 8.36 4.69 -7.96
CA ASP A 23 6.92 4.42 -7.98
C ASP A 23 6.64 2.98 -8.42
N SER A 24 5.60 2.36 -7.87
CA SER A 24 5.18 0.99 -8.21
C SER A 24 4.47 0.92 -9.57
N ILE A 25 5.23 1.16 -10.64
CA ILE A 25 4.78 1.06 -12.03
C ILE A 25 4.39 -0.39 -12.33
N LYS A 26 3.30 -0.57 -13.08
CA LYS A 26 2.85 -1.88 -13.56
C LYS A 26 2.73 -1.86 -15.08
N ILE A 27 2.63 -3.04 -15.66
CA ILE A 27 2.37 -3.22 -17.09
C ILE A 27 1.00 -3.87 -17.24
N GLU A 28 0.22 -3.32 -18.15
CA GLU A 28 -1.02 -3.89 -18.67
C GLU A 28 -0.90 -4.04 -20.18
N ASN A 29 -1.76 -4.86 -20.79
CA ASN A 29 -1.89 -5.06 -22.23
C ASN A 29 -0.55 -5.16 -22.95
N VAL A 30 -0.01 -6.36 -23.16
CA VAL A 30 1.21 -6.53 -23.97
C VAL A 30 0.79 -7.07 -25.34
N TRP A 31 1.20 -6.40 -26.42
CA TRP A 31 0.82 -6.78 -27.78
C TRP A 31 1.96 -6.61 -28.80
N SER A 32 1.75 -7.21 -29.97
CA SER A 32 2.68 -7.14 -31.08
C SER A 32 2.34 -5.97 -32.01
N GLY A 33 3.34 -5.17 -32.36
CA GLY A 33 3.29 -4.25 -33.49
C GLY A 33 3.52 -4.91 -34.84
N ASN A 34 3.99 -6.15 -34.86
CA ASN A 34 4.40 -6.85 -36.07
C ASN A 34 3.26 -7.76 -36.58
N LYS A 35 2.65 -7.37 -37.71
CA LYS A 35 1.58 -8.14 -38.35
C LYS A 35 2.07 -9.47 -38.95
N ILE A 36 3.36 -9.57 -39.27
CA ILE A 36 3.98 -10.74 -39.91
C ILE A 36 4.39 -11.76 -38.85
N ASN A 37 4.93 -11.30 -37.71
CA ASN A 37 5.31 -12.16 -36.60
C ASN A 37 4.65 -11.72 -35.28
N PRO A 38 3.39 -12.12 -35.02
CA PRO A 38 2.62 -11.67 -33.86
C PRO A 38 3.15 -12.22 -32.52
N LYS A 39 4.15 -13.09 -32.55
CA LYS A 39 4.79 -13.63 -31.33
C LYS A 39 5.80 -12.66 -30.72
N ILE A 40 6.28 -11.69 -31.49
CA ILE A 40 7.19 -10.66 -31.00
C ILE A 40 6.34 -9.55 -30.40
N LEU A 41 6.43 -9.40 -29.09
CA LEU A 41 5.72 -8.38 -28.34
C LEU A 41 6.65 -7.19 -28.17
N ASP A 42 6.26 -6.02 -28.64
CA ASP A 42 7.09 -4.80 -28.58
C ASP A 42 6.28 -3.56 -28.16
N ARG A 43 5.02 -3.75 -27.77
CA ARG A 43 4.14 -2.67 -27.32
C ARG A 43 3.45 -3.06 -26.03
N PHE A 44 3.31 -2.11 -25.12
CA PHE A 44 2.70 -2.35 -23.83
C PHE A 44 2.15 -1.07 -23.20
N THR A 45 1.15 -1.21 -22.32
CA THR A 45 0.63 -0.09 -21.54
C THR A 45 1.34 -0.02 -20.19
N LEU A 46 1.99 1.10 -19.89
CA LEU A 46 2.47 1.42 -18.55
C LEU A 46 1.34 1.99 -17.71
N VAL A 47 1.15 1.43 -16.52
CA VAL A 47 0.26 1.94 -15.48
C VAL A 47 1.13 2.62 -14.43
N ILE A 48 1.11 3.96 -14.45
CA ILE A 48 2.03 4.80 -13.67
C ILE A 48 1.25 5.46 -12.53
N PRO A 49 1.68 5.29 -11.26
CA PRO A 49 1.07 5.97 -10.14
C PRO A 49 1.24 7.49 -10.22
N TYR A 50 0.14 8.23 -10.11
CA TYR A 50 0.13 9.69 -10.07
C TYR A 50 -1.09 10.21 -9.29
N CYS A 51 -0.88 11.17 -8.39
CA CYS A 51 -1.92 11.80 -7.56
C CYS A 51 -2.82 10.79 -6.82
N LEU A 52 -2.25 9.68 -6.35
CA LEU A 52 -2.94 8.55 -5.70
C LEU A 52 -3.93 7.78 -6.60
N GLU A 53 -3.86 8.03 -7.89
CA GLU A 53 -4.53 7.29 -8.96
C GLU A 53 -3.47 6.72 -9.90
N THR A 54 -3.89 6.31 -11.10
CA THR A 54 -2.99 5.77 -12.11
C THR A 54 -3.26 6.41 -13.46
N ILE A 55 -2.20 6.85 -14.13
CA ILE A 55 -2.24 7.22 -15.53
C ILE A 55 -1.79 6.04 -16.38
N LYS A 56 -2.31 5.94 -17.61
CA LYS A 56 -1.98 4.87 -18.55
C LYS A 56 -1.34 5.46 -19.79
N TRP A 57 -0.12 5.04 -20.08
CA TRP A 57 0.63 5.45 -21.27
C TRP A 57 1.01 4.23 -22.08
N ASP A 58 0.69 4.23 -23.36
CA ASP A 58 1.14 3.17 -24.26
C ASP A 58 2.55 3.46 -24.73
N VAL A 59 3.42 2.48 -24.59
CA VAL A 59 4.81 2.52 -25.04
C VAL A 59 4.92 1.67 -26.28
N ILE A 60 5.45 2.25 -27.34
CA ILE A 60 5.53 1.65 -28.66
C ILE A 60 7.00 1.54 -29.05
N TYR A 61 7.57 0.33 -28.94
CA TYR A 61 8.83 0.02 -29.59
C TYR A 61 8.59 -0.49 -31.01
N ASN A 62 9.66 -0.43 -31.80
CA ASN A 62 9.76 -1.15 -33.06
C ASN A 62 10.85 -2.21 -32.95
N SER A 63 10.44 -3.48 -32.75
CA SER A 63 11.40 -4.59 -32.60
C SER A 63 12.30 -4.82 -33.81
N GLU A 64 11.91 -4.38 -35.01
CA GLU A 64 12.74 -4.46 -36.22
C GLU A 64 13.84 -3.38 -36.26
N TYR A 65 13.66 -2.29 -35.50
CA TYR A 65 14.56 -1.15 -35.42
C TYR A 65 14.81 -0.76 -33.96
N PRO A 66 15.51 -1.62 -33.18
CA PRO A 66 15.69 -1.42 -31.74
C PRO A 66 16.55 -0.18 -31.40
N VAL A 67 17.29 0.35 -32.37
CA VAL A 67 18.13 1.56 -32.22
C VAL A 67 17.27 2.82 -32.12
N ASP A 68 16.02 2.79 -32.56
CA ASP A 68 15.12 3.93 -32.43
C ASP A 68 14.50 3.97 -31.01
N PRO A 69 14.32 5.16 -30.42
CA PRO A 69 13.64 5.29 -29.13
C PRO A 69 12.16 4.91 -29.24
N PRO A 70 11.52 4.50 -28.12
CA PRO A 70 10.10 4.21 -28.12
C PRO A 70 9.25 5.47 -28.26
N ASP A 71 8.08 5.34 -28.89
CA ASP A 71 7.04 6.35 -28.89
C ASP A 71 6.10 6.17 -27.69
N PHE A 72 5.50 7.28 -27.24
CA PHE A 72 4.55 7.30 -26.13
C PHE A 72 3.21 7.87 -26.59
N VAL A 73 2.13 7.17 -26.24
CA VAL A 73 0.76 7.66 -26.42
C VAL A 73 0.15 7.89 -25.05
N PHE A 74 -0.30 9.12 -24.81
CA PHE A 74 -0.93 9.53 -23.56
C PHE A 74 -2.43 9.22 -23.57
N GLY A 75 -3.04 9.12 -22.39
CA GLY A 75 -4.46 8.80 -22.26
C GLY A 75 -5.37 9.89 -22.83
N SER A 76 -6.63 9.53 -23.11
CA SER A 76 -7.63 10.42 -23.72
C SER A 76 -7.94 11.69 -22.93
N ASP A 77 -7.68 11.69 -21.62
CA ASP A 77 -7.91 12.85 -20.75
C ASP A 77 -6.76 13.88 -20.82
N ASP A 78 -5.68 13.53 -21.53
CA ASP A 78 -4.41 14.26 -21.59
C ASP A 78 -3.96 14.57 -23.03
N GLU A 79 -4.88 14.67 -23.99
CA GLU A 79 -4.56 15.00 -25.40
C GLU A 79 -3.77 16.33 -25.55
N ASP A 80 -3.99 17.28 -24.64
CA ASP A 80 -3.29 18.56 -24.61
C ASP A 80 -1.89 18.50 -23.95
N PHE A 81 -1.49 17.33 -23.42
CA PHE A 81 -0.19 17.15 -22.79
C PHE A 81 0.93 17.03 -23.83
N MET A 82 1.66 18.13 -24.04
CA MET A 82 2.73 18.24 -25.03
C MET A 82 4.11 18.38 -24.35
N PRO A 83 4.75 17.29 -23.87
CA PRO A 83 5.96 17.34 -23.03
C PRO A 83 7.19 17.94 -23.71
N CYS A 84 7.25 17.91 -25.06
CA CYS A 84 8.39 18.41 -25.82
C CYS A 84 8.21 19.83 -26.38
N SER A 85 7.02 20.44 -26.20
CA SER A 85 6.69 21.74 -26.75
C SER A 85 7.32 22.88 -25.94
N ALA A 86 8.08 23.75 -26.61
CA ALA A 86 8.92 24.80 -26.01
C ALA A 86 8.13 26.03 -25.52
N ILE A 87 7.01 25.83 -24.81
CA ILE A 87 6.13 26.93 -24.40
C ILE A 87 6.65 27.67 -23.16
N ALA A 88 7.67 27.15 -22.45
CA ALA A 88 8.34 27.85 -21.37
C ALA A 88 9.84 28.02 -21.67
N PRO A 89 10.40 29.24 -21.60
CA PRO A 89 11.84 29.46 -21.67
C PRO A 89 12.47 29.01 -20.33
N ASP A 90 13.54 28.20 -20.41
CA ASP A 90 14.36 27.72 -19.28
C ASP A 90 13.67 26.85 -18.21
N ASP A 91 13.07 25.73 -18.63
CA ASP A 91 12.86 24.61 -17.68
C ASP A 91 13.94 23.55 -17.89
N ASP A 92 14.89 23.48 -16.95
CA ASP A 92 16.00 22.51 -16.94
C ASP A 92 15.50 21.06 -17.13
N GLN A 93 14.28 20.75 -16.70
CA GLN A 93 13.68 19.42 -16.83
C GLN A 93 13.31 19.05 -18.28
N ILE A 94 12.85 20.02 -19.09
CA ILE A 94 12.56 19.79 -20.52
C ILE A 94 13.87 19.49 -21.25
N SER A 95 14.95 20.19 -20.88
CA SER A 95 16.28 19.95 -21.42
C SER A 95 16.77 18.53 -21.12
N LEU A 96 16.54 18.03 -19.90
CA LEU A 96 16.90 16.67 -19.49
C LEU A 96 16.12 15.59 -20.27
N LEU A 97 14.80 15.74 -20.44
CA LEU A 97 14.00 14.79 -21.22
C LEU A 97 14.42 14.77 -22.69
N LYS A 98 14.63 15.94 -23.31
CA LYS A 98 15.11 16.04 -24.70
C LYS A 98 16.49 15.40 -24.86
N LYS A 99 17.37 15.64 -23.89
CA LYS A 99 18.70 15.01 -23.85
C LYS A 99 18.59 13.49 -23.75
N ALA A 100 17.75 12.97 -22.86
CA ALA A 100 17.53 11.54 -22.68
C ALA A 100 16.99 10.86 -23.95
N LEU A 101 16.10 11.52 -24.69
CA LEU A 101 15.61 11.05 -25.99
C LEU A 101 16.68 11.11 -27.09
N SER A 102 17.52 12.16 -27.10
CA SER A 102 18.59 12.32 -28.10
C SER A 102 19.79 11.39 -27.87
N GLU A 103 20.05 11.02 -26.62
CA GLU A 103 21.11 10.10 -26.19
C GLU A 103 20.54 8.70 -25.95
N TRP A 104 19.53 8.31 -26.73
CA TRP A 104 18.94 6.98 -26.64
C TRP A 104 19.99 5.92 -26.98
N ASP A 105 20.06 4.90 -26.12
CA ASP A 105 20.91 3.73 -26.28
C ASP A 105 20.09 2.50 -25.92
N ASN A 106 19.89 1.62 -26.89
CA ASN A 106 19.08 0.42 -26.74
C ASN A 106 19.78 -0.70 -25.96
N GLU A 107 21.10 -0.61 -25.77
CA GLU A 107 21.86 -1.53 -24.92
C GLU A 107 21.88 -1.09 -23.45
N ASP A 108 21.60 0.18 -23.17
CA ASP A 108 21.51 0.71 -21.81
C ASP A 108 20.12 0.45 -21.21
N SER A 109 20.06 -0.53 -20.30
CA SER A 109 18.85 -0.91 -19.55
C SER A 109 18.19 0.23 -18.76
N THR A 110 18.92 1.32 -18.47
CA THR A 110 18.41 2.42 -17.64
C THR A 110 17.60 3.46 -18.41
N ARG A 111 17.73 3.50 -19.75
CA ARG A 111 17.22 4.62 -20.57
C ARG A 111 15.70 4.78 -20.50
N LEU A 112 14.97 3.67 -20.53
CA LEU A 112 13.50 3.70 -20.41
C LEU A 112 13.06 4.33 -19.08
N LEU A 113 13.75 4.02 -17.97
CA LEU A 113 13.46 4.63 -16.66
C LEU A 113 13.66 6.14 -16.69
N VAL A 114 14.77 6.61 -17.25
CA VAL A 114 15.08 8.05 -17.34
C VAL A 114 14.02 8.79 -18.16
N ILE A 115 13.59 8.23 -19.29
CA ILE A 115 12.55 8.84 -20.13
C ILE A 115 11.20 8.86 -19.41
N VAL A 116 10.77 7.74 -18.81
CA VAL A 116 9.49 7.65 -18.09
C VAL A 116 9.47 8.62 -16.91
N GLN A 117 10.57 8.75 -16.16
CA GLN A 117 10.70 9.73 -15.08
C GLN A 117 10.62 11.17 -15.62
N GLY A 118 11.35 11.49 -16.68
CA GLY A 118 11.31 12.83 -17.29
C GLY A 118 9.93 13.19 -17.83
N LEU A 119 9.23 12.25 -18.46
CA LEU A 119 7.85 12.43 -18.90
C LEU A 119 6.90 12.66 -17.72
N ARG A 120 7.06 11.90 -16.63
CA ARG A 120 6.26 12.05 -15.40
C ARG A 120 6.48 13.42 -14.76
N ASP A 121 7.71 13.91 -14.72
CA ASP A 121 8.04 15.25 -14.20
C ASP A 121 7.37 16.35 -15.04
N GLN A 122 7.40 16.22 -16.37
CA GLN A 122 6.67 17.12 -17.26
C GLN A 122 5.15 17.04 -17.04
N TYR A 123 4.63 15.84 -16.78
CA TYR A 123 3.21 15.65 -16.49
C TYR A 123 2.80 16.32 -15.17
N VAL A 124 3.64 16.24 -14.13
CA VAL A 124 3.45 16.96 -12.86
C VAL A 124 3.36 18.47 -13.11
N ALA A 125 4.28 19.02 -13.92
CA ALA A 125 4.29 20.44 -14.26
C ALA A 125 3.07 20.87 -15.07
N TYR A 126 2.65 20.05 -16.04
CA TYR A 126 1.44 20.24 -16.83
C TYR A 126 0.18 20.30 -15.97
N GLN A 127 -0.04 19.32 -15.11
CA GLN A 127 -1.20 19.28 -14.22
C GLN A 127 -1.19 20.43 -13.21
N ARG A 128 -0.02 20.78 -12.67
CA ARG A 128 0.12 21.96 -11.80
C ARG A 128 -0.28 23.26 -12.52
N ARG A 129 0.08 23.41 -13.80
CA ARG A 129 -0.32 24.57 -14.62
C ARG A 129 -1.84 24.59 -14.84
N ARG A 130 -2.44 23.45 -15.20
CA ARG A 130 -3.90 23.34 -15.37
C ARG A 130 -4.65 23.71 -14.10
N VAL A 131 -4.23 23.17 -12.96
CA VAL A 131 -4.83 23.49 -11.65
C VAL A 131 -4.65 24.97 -11.30
N GLY A 132 -3.49 25.57 -11.60
CA GLY A 132 -3.24 26.99 -11.36
C GLY A 132 -4.06 27.96 -12.25
N GLN A 133 -4.63 27.47 -13.35
CA GLN A 133 -5.48 28.27 -14.25
C GLN A 133 -6.96 28.28 -13.83
N ILE A 134 -7.34 27.49 -12.82
CA ILE A 134 -8.71 27.40 -12.32
C ILE A 134 -9.11 28.72 -11.66
N ASP A 135 -10.32 29.19 -11.98
CA ASP A 135 -10.91 30.39 -11.38
C ASP A 135 -11.66 30.07 -10.09
N ASP A 136 -10.92 29.58 -9.08
CA ASP A 136 -11.45 29.26 -7.74
C ASP A 136 -10.52 29.83 -6.66
N ASP A 137 -11.00 30.82 -5.90
CA ASP A 137 -10.20 31.53 -4.90
C ASP A 137 -9.77 30.62 -3.75
N ARG A 138 -10.61 29.63 -3.40
CA ARG A 138 -10.32 28.68 -2.34
C ARG A 138 -9.17 27.76 -2.74
N VAL A 139 -9.21 27.18 -3.93
CA VAL A 139 -8.14 26.33 -4.44
C VAL A 139 -6.84 27.12 -4.62
N LYS A 140 -6.90 28.34 -5.19
CA LYS A 140 -5.72 29.22 -5.32
C LYS A 140 -5.07 29.50 -3.97
N PHE A 141 -5.88 29.80 -2.95
CA PHE A 141 -5.39 30.01 -1.59
C PHE A 141 -4.70 28.75 -1.06
N GLU A 142 -5.34 27.59 -1.15
CA GLU A 142 -4.77 26.34 -0.64
C GLU A 142 -3.44 26.00 -1.32
N ILE A 143 -3.34 26.14 -2.64
CA ILE A 143 -2.08 25.99 -3.39
C ILE A 143 -1.02 26.88 -2.77
N SER A 144 -1.30 28.18 -2.60
CA SER A 144 -0.33 29.15 -2.08
C SER A 144 0.23 28.76 -0.69
N THR A 145 -0.57 28.08 0.14
CA THR A 145 -0.14 27.65 1.47
C THR A 145 0.70 26.37 1.47
N VAL A 146 0.56 25.52 0.44
CA VAL A 146 1.22 24.20 0.40
C VAL A 146 2.35 24.10 -0.63
N LEU A 147 2.60 25.14 -1.44
CA LEU A 147 3.64 25.16 -2.49
C LEU A 147 5.06 24.80 -2.01
N THR A 148 5.40 25.10 -0.77
CA THR A 148 6.73 24.84 -0.19
C THR A 148 6.94 23.36 0.13
N ARG A 149 5.87 22.58 0.19
CA ARG A 149 5.91 21.18 0.58
C ARG A 149 6.33 20.31 -0.60
N LYS A 150 7.44 19.60 -0.43
CA LYS A 150 8.00 18.72 -1.46
C LYS A 150 7.10 17.52 -1.70
N GLY A 151 6.96 17.13 -2.97
CA GLY A 151 6.24 15.91 -3.37
C GLY A 151 4.71 16.00 -3.38
N ILE A 152 4.13 17.20 -3.25
CA ILE A 152 2.69 17.36 -3.52
C ILE A 152 2.43 17.20 -5.01
N GLU A 153 1.49 16.32 -5.32
CA GLU A 153 0.94 16.16 -6.66
C GLU A 153 -0.48 16.70 -6.70
N MET A 154 -0.86 17.31 -7.81
CA MET A 154 -2.16 17.94 -8.00
C MET A 154 -2.69 17.54 -9.36
N GLN A 155 -3.97 17.22 -9.46
CA GLN A 155 -4.60 16.81 -10.70
C GLN A 155 -5.96 17.48 -10.85
N MET A 156 -6.26 17.94 -12.06
CA MET A 156 -7.61 18.30 -12.46
C MET A 156 -8.31 17.04 -12.97
N ALA A 157 -9.44 16.68 -12.38
CA ALA A 157 -10.29 15.59 -12.82
C ALA A 157 -11.58 16.17 -13.44
N SER A 158 -11.82 15.84 -14.70
CA SER A 158 -13.06 16.15 -15.41
C SER A 158 -13.68 14.84 -15.89
N GLY A 159 -14.91 14.55 -15.47
CA GLY A 159 -15.67 13.42 -15.99
C GLY A 159 -16.78 13.89 -16.91
N VAL A 160 -17.12 13.10 -17.93
CA VAL A 160 -18.21 13.39 -18.88
C VAL A 160 -19.54 13.70 -18.16
N ASP A 161 -19.75 13.14 -16.96
CA ASP A 161 -20.93 13.33 -16.10
C ASP A 161 -20.61 13.82 -14.67
N LYS A 162 -19.37 14.26 -14.39
CA LYS A 162 -18.97 14.69 -13.03
C LYS A 162 -18.57 16.16 -13.03
N PRO A 163 -18.88 16.91 -11.94
CA PRO A 163 -18.36 18.26 -11.77
C PRO A 163 -16.83 18.22 -11.81
N GLU A 164 -16.22 19.32 -12.28
CA GLU A 164 -14.77 19.45 -12.24
C GLU A 164 -14.30 19.39 -10.79
N GLU A 165 -13.25 18.61 -10.55
CA GLU A 165 -12.67 18.43 -9.23
C GLU A 165 -11.16 18.63 -9.30
N VAL A 166 -10.61 19.26 -8.26
CA VAL A 166 -9.17 19.34 -8.05
C VAL A 166 -8.78 18.39 -6.94
N LYS A 167 -7.86 17.48 -7.25
CA LYS A 167 -7.33 16.51 -6.30
C LYS A 167 -5.92 16.90 -5.92
N PHE A 168 -5.63 16.92 -4.63
CA PHE A 168 -4.27 16.97 -4.10
C PHE A 168 -3.91 15.63 -3.48
N ALA A 169 -2.70 15.17 -3.77
CA ALA A 169 -2.03 14.12 -3.04
C ALA A 169 -0.94 14.75 -2.18
N VAL A 170 -1.25 14.94 -0.90
CA VAL A 170 -0.36 15.62 0.04
C VAL A 170 0.44 14.58 0.81
N PRO A 171 1.76 14.44 0.60
CA PRO A 171 2.58 13.52 1.39
C PRO A 171 2.63 14.03 2.84
N LEU A 172 2.31 13.17 3.79
CA LEU A 172 2.41 13.48 5.21
C LEU A 172 3.84 13.26 5.69
N VAL A 173 4.42 14.29 6.29
CA VAL A 173 5.82 14.35 6.70
C VAL A 173 5.82 14.26 8.21
N MET A 174 6.10 13.06 8.71
CA MET A 174 6.25 12.76 10.12
C MET A 174 7.74 12.66 10.44
N ASP A 175 8.15 13.01 11.66
CA ASP A 175 9.56 12.93 12.08
C ASP A 175 9.97 11.50 12.47
N MET A 176 9.64 10.55 11.59
CA MET A 176 9.90 9.13 11.79
C MET A 176 10.24 8.41 10.50
N ASN A 177 11.12 7.43 10.63
CA ASN A 177 11.41 6.49 9.55
C ASN A 177 10.67 5.18 9.81
N ILE A 178 9.43 5.08 9.33
CA ILE A 178 8.54 3.93 9.53
C ILE A 178 9.24 2.61 9.15
N ASN A 179 10.01 2.60 8.06
CA ASN A 179 10.77 1.43 7.60
C ASN A 179 11.82 0.94 8.59
N LYS A 180 12.30 1.80 9.49
CA LYS A 180 13.30 1.46 10.52
C LYS A 180 12.69 1.18 11.89
N MET A 181 11.39 1.44 12.08
CA MET A 181 10.74 1.23 13.38
C MET A 181 10.47 -0.25 13.68
N VAL A 182 10.32 -1.09 12.66
CA VAL A 182 10.06 -2.54 12.82
C VAL A 182 11.26 -3.33 12.32
N ALA A 183 11.94 -4.02 13.24
CA ALA A 183 13.09 -4.86 12.91
C ALA A 183 12.69 -6.04 12.01
N GLY A 184 13.50 -6.32 10.99
CA GLY A 184 13.28 -7.46 10.08
C GLY A 184 12.08 -7.31 9.14
N CYS A 185 11.60 -6.08 8.91
CA CYS A 185 10.47 -5.85 8.01
C CYS A 185 10.87 -6.09 6.53
N PRO A 186 10.10 -6.86 5.74
CA PRO A 186 10.46 -7.21 4.36
C PRO A 186 10.11 -6.13 3.32
N TRP A 187 9.84 -4.89 3.76
CA TRP A 187 9.43 -3.82 2.86
C TRP A 187 10.55 -3.42 1.90
N LYS A 188 10.28 -3.56 0.60
CA LYS A 188 11.22 -3.18 -0.47
C LYS A 188 11.25 -1.67 -0.69
N HIS A 189 10.11 -1.00 -0.50
CA HIS A 189 9.94 0.42 -0.75
C HIS A 189 9.72 1.20 0.54
N GLN A 190 10.04 2.49 0.51
CA GLN A 190 9.73 3.40 1.60
C GLN A 190 8.22 3.51 1.78
N GLN A 191 7.74 3.28 3.01
CA GLN A 191 6.33 3.40 3.34
C GLN A 191 5.96 4.87 3.49
N LYS A 192 4.86 5.26 2.86
CA LYS A 192 4.38 6.65 2.85
C LYS A 192 2.89 6.67 3.17
N ILE A 193 2.45 7.77 3.79
CA ILE A 193 1.05 8.10 3.99
C ILE A 193 0.80 9.43 3.29
N PHE A 194 -0.32 9.51 2.59
CA PHE A 194 -0.79 10.69 1.89
C PHE A 194 -2.18 11.06 2.38
N LEU A 195 -2.44 12.36 2.44
CA LEU A 195 -3.79 12.90 2.51
C LEU A 195 -4.25 13.24 1.10
N GLN A 196 -5.27 12.53 0.62
CA GLN A 196 -6.03 12.90 -0.56
C GLN A 196 -7.03 13.99 -0.17
N VAL A 197 -6.99 15.10 -0.90
CA VAL A 197 -7.91 16.23 -0.71
C VAL A 197 -8.59 16.49 -2.04
N VAL A 198 -9.93 16.42 -2.07
CA VAL A 198 -10.72 16.65 -3.29
C VAL A 198 -11.59 17.88 -3.11
N TYR A 199 -11.26 18.93 -3.86
CA TYR A 199 -12.02 20.16 -3.96
C TYR A 199 -12.97 20.07 -5.16
N PRO A 200 -14.30 20.00 -4.94
CA PRO A 200 -15.25 20.16 -6.03
C PRO A 200 -15.27 21.64 -6.48
N ILE A 201 -15.14 21.86 -7.79
CA ILE A 201 -15.14 23.20 -8.39
C ILE A 201 -16.58 23.59 -8.69
N LEU A 202 -17.05 24.64 -8.00
CA LEU A 202 -18.39 25.17 -8.18
C LEU A 202 -18.43 26.06 -9.42
N ARG A 203 -19.40 25.83 -10.30
CA ARG A 203 -19.71 26.80 -11.36
C ARG A 203 -20.38 28.02 -10.71
N LYS A 204 -20.18 29.21 -11.29
CA LYS A 204 -20.47 30.58 -10.77
C LYS A 204 -21.90 30.87 -10.24
N TYR A 205 -22.78 29.89 -10.11
CA TYR A 205 -24.18 30.02 -9.69
C TYR A 205 -24.59 29.19 -8.47
N GLU A 206 -23.67 28.46 -7.82
CA GLU A 206 -23.93 27.73 -6.58
C GLU A 206 -23.41 28.50 -5.36
N SER A 207 -24.26 28.70 -4.35
CA SER A 207 -24.10 29.76 -3.34
C SER A 207 -23.31 29.36 -2.08
N ALA A 208 -22.77 28.15 -1.99
CA ALA A 208 -22.02 27.70 -0.81
C ALA A 208 -20.73 26.98 -1.21
N PRO A 209 -19.55 27.35 -0.66
CA PRO A 209 -18.31 26.64 -0.89
C PRO A 209 -18.44 25.21 -0.39
N SER A 210 -18.18 24.25 -1.27
CA SER A 210 -18.25 22.84 -0.93
C SER A 210 -17.02 22.45 -0.13
N THR A 211 -17.24 21.86 1.05
CA THR A 211 -16.18 21.36 1.92
C THR A 211 -15.31 20.33 1.19
N PRO A 212 -13.97 20.40 1.30
CA PRO A 212 -13.11 19.40 0.67
C PRO A 212 -13.38 18.01 1.23
N ARG A 213 -13.35 17.00 0.36
CA ARG A 213 -13.40 15.60 0.76
C ARG A 213 -11.99 15.11 1.07
N LEU A 214 -11.83 14.50 2.24
CA LEU A 214 -10.54 14.05 2.75
C LEU A 214 -10.50 12.54 2.84
N ARG A 215 -9.36 11.95 2.49
CA ARG A 215 -9.10 10.51 2.65
C ARG A 215 -7.63 10.26 2.89
N LEU A 216 -7.30 9.36 3.81
CA LEU A 216 -5.94 8.85 3.93
C LEU A 216 -5.69 7.71 2.95
N VAL A 217 -4.52 7.72 2.34
CA VAL A 217 -4.03 6.67 1.47
C VAL A 217 -2.61 6.34 1.89
N SER A 218 -2.30 5.06 2.04
CA SER A 218 -0.95 4.61 2.39
C SER A 218 -0.41 3.61 1.39
N SER A 219 0.90 3.40 1.42
CA SER A 219 1.55 2.24 0.81
C SER A 219 0.86 0.94 1.27
N SER A 220 0.75 -0.05 0.37
CA SER A 220 0.03 -1.31 0.62
C SER A 220 0.60 -2.10 1.80
N ASP A 221 1.92 -2.11 1.93
CA ASP A 221 2.59 -2.95 2.92
C ASP A 221 2.48 -2.38 4.33
N LEU A 222 2.20 -1.08 4.46
CA LEU A 222 2.00 -0.42 5.75
C LEU A 222 0.79 -1.00 6.51
N LYS A 223 -0.23 -1.51 5.81
CA LYS A 223 -1.42 -2.16 6.41
C LYS A 223 -1.05 -3.35 7.31
N ALA A 224 0.11 -3.98 7.09
CA ALA A 224 0.65 -5.04 7.95
C ALA A 224 1.20 -4.52 9.30
N LEU A 225 1.39 -3.21 9.46
CA LEU A 225 1.70 -2.56 10.73
C LEU A 225 0.48 -1.76 11.24
N PHE A 226 -0.02 -0.86 10.40
CA PHE A 226 -0.97 0.18 10.74
C PHE A 226 -1.93 0.43 9.58
N SER A 227 -3.23 0.41 9.84
CA SER A 227 -4.26 0.63 8.82
C SER A 227 -4.77 2.07 8.88
N VAL A 228 -4.54 2.84 7.82
CA VAL A 228 -5.06 4.22 7.73
C VAL A 228 -6.58 4.29 7.59
N GLU A 229 -7.23 3.16 7.24
CA GLU A 229 -8.69 3.05 7.13
C GLU A 229 -9.39 3.18 8.49
N ASP A 230 -8.69 2.83 9.58
CA ASP A 230 -9.23 2.88 10.95
C ASP A 230 -9.03 4.26 11.61
N VAL A 231 -8.32 5.17 10.92
CA VAL A 231 -7.99 6.49 11.45
C VAL A 231 -9.17 7.44 11.26
N LYS A 232 -9.66 7.97 12.38
CA LYS A 232 -10.68 9.03 12.35
C LYS A 232 -10.01 10.36 12.00
N LEU A 233 -10.28 10.85 10.79
CA LEU A 233 -9.82 12.16 10.36
C LEU A 233 -10.50 13.27 11.19
N PRO A 234 -9.74 14.29 11.65
CA PRO A 234 -10.32 15.48 12.24
C PRO A 234 -11.33 16.15 11.29
N PRO A 235 -12.43 16.71 11.80
CA PRO A 235 -13.40 17.39 10.95
C PRO A 235 -12.78 18.64 10.30
N TRP A 236 -13.11 18.89 9.03
CA TRP A 236 -12.76 20.14 8.36
C TRP A 236 -13.69 21.26 8.83
N MET A 237 -13.13 22.30 9.45
CA MET A 237 -13.91 23.44 9.93
C MET A 237 -14.03 24.52 8.85
N ASP A 238 -15.10 25.31 8.91
CA ASP A 238 -15.26 26.45 7.99
C ASP A 238 -14.11 27.46 8.17
N GLY A 239 -13.57 27.95 7.06
CA GLY A 239 -12.39 28.82 7.04
C GLY A 239 -11.02 28.17 7.30
N MET A 240 -10.96 26.92 7.75
CA MET A 240 -9.70 26.19 7.98
C MET A 240 -8.91 26.02 6.68
N CYS A 241 -7.58 25.89 6.72
CA CYS A 241 -6.76 25.60 5.55
C CYS A 241 -5.89 24.35 5.72
N LEU A 242 -5.32 23.85 4.62
CA LEU A 242 -4.44 22.67 4.66
C LEU A 242 -3.22 22.89 5.55
N ALA A 243 -2.61 24.09 5.51
CA ALA A 243 -1.45 24.39 6.33
C ALA A 243 -1.72 24.32 7.84
N GLU A 244 -2.96 24.59 8.27
CA GLU A 244 -3.39 24.44 9.67
C GLU A 244 -3.79 23.00 10.01
N TYR A 245 -4.40 22.30 9.06
CA TYR A 245 -4.90 20.93 9.25
C TYR A 245 -3.79 19.89 9.32
N LEU A 246 -2.77 20.00 8.45
CA LEU A 246 -1.74 18.98 8.28
C LEU A 246 -0.92 18.71 9.55
N PRO A 247 -0.39 19.71 10.29
CA PRO A 247 0.45 19.44 11.46
C PRO A 247 -0.25 18.60 12.54
N HIS A 248 -1.53 18.89 12.81
CA HIS A 248 -2.33 18.17 13.80
C HIS A 248 -2.61 16.72 13.39
N LEU A 249 -2.85 16.51 12.10
CA LEU A 249 -3.04 15.17 11.54
C LEU A 249 -1.74 14.36 11.62
N GLU A 250 -0.60 14.98 11.31
CA GLU A 250 0.73 14.36 11.34
C GLU A 250 1.10 13.91 12.74
N GLU A 251 0.97 14.79 13.75
CA GLU A 251 1.23 14.45 15.15
C GLU A 251 0.32 13.30 15.63
N THR A 252 -0.95 13.31 15.20
CA THR A 252 -1.90 12.24 15.56
C THR A 252 -1.50 10.90 14.94
N LEU A 253 -1.08 10.89 13.68
CA LEU A 253 -0.65 9.68 12.97
C LEU A 253 0.66 9.15 13.54
N GLU A 254 1.61 10.03 13.84
CA GLU A 254 2.89 9.70 14.48
C GLU A 254 2.65 8.93 15.78
N ARG A 255 1.85 9.48 16.70
CA ARG A 255 1.49 8.79 17.95
C ARG A 255 0.85 7.43 17.70
N GLN A 256 -0.07 7.33 16.74
CA GLN A 256 -0.76 6.06 16.45
C GLN A 256 0.17 5.00 15.83
N ILE A 257 1.15 5.41 15.03
CA ILE A 257 2.16 4.51 14.48
C ILE A 257 3.09 4.02 15.60
N GLU A 258 3.52 4.90 16.51
CA GLU A 258 4.31 4.53 17.69
C GLU A 258 3.57 3.53 18.59
N GLU A 259 2.28 3.75 18.82
CA GLU A 259 1.42 2.80 19.54
C GLU A 259 1.35 1.44 18.82
N ALA A 260 1.22 1.44 17.49
CA ALA A 260 1.16 0.22 16.68
C ALA A 260 2.48 -0.57 16.72
N VAL A 261 3.63 0.13 16.71
CA VAL A 261 4.97 -0.47 16.86
C VAL A 261 5.12 -1.04 18.27
N SER A 262 4.76 -0.28 19.31
CA SER A 262 4.79 -0.73 20.71
C SER A 262 3.90 -1.96 20.94
N ALA A 263 2.79 -2.08 20.21
CA ALA A 263 1.92 -3.26 20.27
C ALA A 263 2.59 -4.53 19.74
N ILE A 264 3.62 -4.44 18.87
CA ILE A 264 4.43 -5.60 18.47
C ILE A 264 5.20 -6.15 19.67
N ASP A 265 5.86 -5.27 20.42
CA ASP A 265 6.63 -5.69 21.60
C ASP A 265 5.70 -6.29 22.66
N LEU A 266 4.51 -5.72 22.85
CA LEU A 266 3.52 -6.30 23.76
C LEU A 266 3.06 -7.69 23.31
N ARG A 267 2.80 -7.90 22.01
CA ARG A 267 2.48 -9.23 21.46
C ARG A 267 3.64 -10.21 21.69
N ARG A 268 4.88 -9.77 21.47
CA ARG A 268 6.09 -10.57 21.71
C ARG A 268 6.18 -11.00 23.18
N SER A 269 6.08 -10.05 24.11
CA SER A 269 6.12 -10.34 25.55
C SER A 269 4.99 -11.27 25.98
N PHE A 270 3.81 -11.17 25.36
CA PHE A 270 2.71 -12.10 25.63
C PHE A 270 3.02 -13.52 25.14
N ILE A 271 3.54 -13.67 23.93
CA ILE A 271 3.99 -14.97 23.40
C ILE A 271 5.07 -15.58 24.29
N GLU A 272 6.00 -14.77 24.79
CA GLU A 272 7.03 -15.20 25.75
C GLU A 272 6.42 -15.64 27.09
N ALA A 273 5.43 -14.91 27.61
CA ALA A 273 4.75 -15.27 28.84
C ALA A 273 3.99 -16.60 28.75
N LEU A 274 3.41 -16.91 27.58
CA LEU A 274 2.76 -18.22 27.32
C LEU A 274 3.74 -19.39 27.47
N THR A 275 5.06 -19.17 27.32
CA THR A 275 6.03 -20.25 27.40
C THR A 275 6.14 -20.89 28.78
N LEU A 276 5.74 -20.16 29.84
CA LEU A 276 5.67 -20.69 31.20
C LEU A 276 4.61 -21.78 31.36
N PHE A 277 3.57 -21.75 30.52
CA PHE A 277 2.42 -22.66 30.59
C PHE A 277 2.42 -23.71 29.47
N LEU A 278 2.82 -23.31 28.26
CA LEU A 278 2.74 -24.14 27.05
C LEU A 278 4.10 -24.65 26.55
N GLY A 279 5.20 -24.23 27.18
CA GLY A 279 6.55 -24.50 26.68
C GLY A 279 6.91 -23.61 25.48
N ARG A 280 7.95 -24.00 24.73
CA ARG A 280 8.44 -23.19 23.61
C ARG A 280 7.49 -23.26 22.41
N PRO A 281 7.26 -22.15 21.67
CA PRO A 281 6.47 -22.20 20.45
C PRO A 281 7.15 -23.06 19.39
N LEU A 282 6.36 -23.78 18.60
CA LEU A 282 6.81 -24.46 17.39
C LEU A 282 7.14 -23.46 16.28
N GLU A 283 6.30 -22.44 16.15
CA GLU A 283 6.43 -21.38 15.15
C GLU A 283 5.85 -20.09 15.73
N ALA A 284 6.51 -18.96 15.48
CA ALA A 284 5.98 -17.63 15.79
C ALA A 284 6.38 -16.66 14.68
N ASP A 285 5.48 -15.72 14.37
CA ASP A 285 5.75 -14.62 13.45
C ASP A 285 6.87 -13.73 14.04
N PRO A 286 8.05 -13.66 13.39
CA PRO A 286 9.19 -12.94 13.92
C PRO A 286 9.08 -11.42 13.75
N THR A 287 8.23 -10.94 12.84
CA THR A 287 8.19 -9.52 12.45
C THR A 287 7.09 -8.77 13.19
N PHE A 288 5.83 -9.20 13.07
CA PHE A 288 4.69 -8.49 13.66
C PHE A 288 4.08 -9.20 14.87
N CYS A 289 4.57 -10.41 15.17
CA CYS A 289 4.08 -11.27 16.24
C CYS A 289 2.55 -11.51 16.15
N ARG A 290 2.01 -11.61 14.93
CA ARG A 290 0.56 -11.78 14.68
C ARG A 290 0.09 -13.23 14.78
N LYS A 291 1.00 -14.19 14.81
CA LYS A 291 0.67 -15.60 14.94
C LYS A 291 1.72 -16.33 15.77
N ALA A 292 1.28 -17.25 16.61
CA ALA A 292 2.15 -18.20 17.31
C ALA A 292 1.48 -19.56 17.40
N THR A 293 2.24 -20.63 17.31
CA THR A 293 1.75 -22.01 17.44
C THR A 293 2.54 -22.73 18.51
N PHE A 294 1.85 -23.37 19.44
CA PHE A 294 2.43 -24.16 20.52
C PHE A 294 1.98 -25.61 20.41
N LEU A 295 2.85 -26.55 20.80
CA LEU A 295 2.51 -27.95 20.99
C LEU A 295 2.27 -28.19 22.47
N THR A 296 1.10 -28.70 22.84
CA THR A 296 0.75 -28.98 24.23
C THR A 296 0.05 -30.33 24.36
N ALA A 297 -0.18 -30.77 25.59
CA ALA A 297 -0.84 -32.02 25.89
C ALA A 297 -1.82 -31.92 27.06
N SER A 298 -2.94 -32.63 26.94
CA SER A 298 -3.88 -32.89 28.04
C SER A 298 -3.88 -34.39 28.34
N GLY A 299 -3.11 -34.78 29.36
CA GLY A 299 -2.77 -36.18 29.61
C GLY A 299 -1.99 -36.78 28.43
N GLN A 300 -2.51 -37.85 27.83
CA GLN A 300 -1.91 -38.50 26.65
C GLN A 300 -2.32 -37.88 25.30
N PHE A 301 -3.23 -36.89 25.31
CA PHE A 301 -3.71 -36.27 24.08
C PHE A 301 -2.85 -35.07 23.73
N THR A 302 -2.11 -35.17 22.62
CA THR A 302 -1.24 -34.09 22.11
C THR A 302 -1.94 -33.33 20.99
N PHE A 303 -1.91 -32.00 21.08
CA PHE A 303 -2.55 -31.12 20.12
C PHE A 303 -1.76 -29.80 19.99
N MET A 304 -2.00 -29.08 18.90
CA MET A 304 -1.46 -27.75 18.68
C MET A 304 -2.48 -26.68 19.07
N VAL A 305 -1.98 -25.58 19.64
CA VAL A 305 -2.74 -24.36 19.91
C VAL A 305 -2.18 -23.27 18.99
N HIS A 306 -3.03 -22.76 18.11
CA HIS A 306 -2.71 -21.64 17.24
C HIS A 306 -3.31 -20.36 17.82
N PHE A 307 -2.46 -19.37 18.02
CA PHE A 307 -2.81 -18.02 18.45
C PHE A 307 -2.77 -17.08 17.24
N PHE A 308 -3.80 -16.26 17.10
CA PHE A 308 -3.89 -15.20 16.10
C PHE A 308 -4.13 -13.87 16.81
N PHE A 309 -3.24 -12.90 16.58
CA PHE A 309 -3.28 -11.59 17.21
C PHE A 309 -3.66 -10.52 16.19
N SER A 310 -4.62 -9.66 16.55
CA SER A 310 -4.96 -8.49 15.73
C SER A 310 -4.01 -7.32 16.00
N THR A 311 -4.08 -6.30 15.14
CA THR A 311 -3.42 -5.01 15.36
C THR A 311 -3.91 -4.30 16.62
N GLN A 312 -5.13 -4.60 17.07
CA GLN A 312 -5.76 -4.00 18.24
C GLN A 312 -5.41 -4.71 19.55
N PHE A 313 -4.56 -5.73 19.53
CA PHE A 313 -4.05 -6.34 20.76
C PHE A 313 -3.36 -5.28 21.65
N PRO A 314 -3.67 -5.20 22.96
CA PRO A 314 -4.44 -6.16 23.76
C PRO A 314 -5.92 -5.76 23.92
N LYS A 315 -6.35 -4.61 23.38
CA LYS A 315 -7.75 -4.12 23.44
C LYS A 315 -8.70 -5.17 22.89
N GLN A 316 -8.29 -5.82 21.80
CA GLN A 316 -8.92 -7.04 21.30
C GLN A 316 -8.12 -8.27 21.76
N GLN A 317 -8.81 -9.26 22.30
CA GLN A 317 -8.22 -10.53 22.71
C GLN A 317 -7.74 -11.36 21.52
N PRO A 318 -6.72 -12.23 21.69
CA PRO A 318 -6.30 -13.13 20.63
C PRO A 318 -7.40 -14.12 20.22
N THR A 319 -7.40 -14.55 18.96
CA THR A 319 -8.25 -15.66 18.53
C THR A 319 -7.46 -16.96 18.64
N LEU A 320 -8.09 -18.03 19.12
CA LEU A 320 -7.43 -19.33 19.32
C LEU A 320 -8.04 -20.40 18.42
N MET A 321 -7.22 -21.37 18.01
CA MET A 321 -7.67 -22.57 17.31
C MET A 321 -6.85 -23.77 17.79
N LEU A 322 -7.53 -24.82 18.23
CA LEU A 322 -6.94 -26.10 18.58
C LEU A 322 -6.95 -27.03 17.37
N GLN A 323 -5.84 -27.71 17.12
CA GLN A 323 -5.68 -28.70 16.05
C GLN A 323 -5.12 -30.00 16.61
N SER A 324 -5.77 -31.13 16.33
CA SER A 324 -5.28 -32.44 16.77
C SER A 324 -4.06 -32.88 15.97
N CYS A 325 -3.11 -33.54 16.65
CA CYS A 325 -1.98 -34.21 15.99
C CYS A 325 -2.25 -35.71 15.73
N GLN A 326 -3.37 -36.24 16.24
CA GLN A 326 -3.64 -37.68 16.28
C GLN A 326 -4.91 -38.07 15.50
N HIS A 327 -5.76 -37.09 15.15
CA HIS A 327 -7.08 -37.33 14.57
C HIS A 327 -7.19 -36.64 13.20
N LEU A 328 -7.70 -37.38 12.22
CA LEU A 328 -8.00 -36.89 10.88
C LEU A 328 -9.51 -36.91 10.64
N ASN A 329 -10.02 -35.91 9.92
CA ASN A 329 -11.40 -35.89 9.45
C ASN A 329 -11.58 -36.79 8.22
N GLN A 330 -12.82 -36.88 7.70
CA GLN A 330 -13.16 -37.69 6.52
C GLN A 330 -12.37 -37.33 5.25
N SER A 331 -11.80 -36.12 5.18
CA SER A 331 -10.95 -35.67 4.08
C SER A 331 -9.45 -35.91 4.34
N SER A 332 -9.08 -36.70 5.35
CA SER A 332 -7.70 -36.95 5.78
C SER A 332 -6.94 -35.68 6.20
N VAL A 333 -7.66 -34.65 6.69
CA VAL A 333 -7.09 -33.40 7.22
C VAL A 333 -7.13 -33.43 8.75
N PRO A 334 -6.11 -32.93 9.46
CA PRO A 334 -6.14 -32.84 10.92
C PRO A 334 -7.41 -32.15 11.43
N VAL A 335 -8.06 -32.77 12.42
CA VAL A 335 -9.27 -32.22 13.05
C VAL A 335 -8.93 -30.91 13.75
N LYS A 336 -9.73 -29.87 13.50
CA LYS A 336 -9.60 -28.54 14.09
C LYS A 336 -10.87 -28.17 14.85
N SER A 337 -10.70 -27.39 15.90
CA SER A 337 -11.80 -26.73 16.61
C SER A 337 -12.27 -25.49 15.85
N ASN A 338 -13.43 -24.97 16.24
CA ASN A 338 -13.86 -23.62 15.87
C ASN A 338 -12.91 -22.58 16.47
N LEU A 339 -12.96 -21.36 15.92
CA LEU A 339 -12.19 -20.24 16.46
C LEU A 339 -12.77 -19.80 17.80
N PHE A 340 -11.95 -19.83 18.85
CA PHE A 340 -12.32 -19.28 20.16
C PHE A 340 -12.06 -17.79 20.15
N THR A 341 -13.13 -17.02 20.26
CA THR A 341 -13.14 -15.55 20.28
C THR A 341 -13.77 -14.98 21.55
N GLU A 342 -14.36 -15.84 22.38
CA GLU A 342 -15.00 -15.48 23.64
C GLU A 342 -14.41 -16.32 24.77
N TYR A 343 -13.72 -15.66 25.69
CA TYR A 343 -13.12 -16.24 26.90
C TYR A 343 -12.71 -15.09 27.83
N PRO A 344 -12.47 -15.34 29.13
CA PRO A 344 -12.14 -14.28 30.08
C PRO A 344 -10.89 -13.49 29.65
N TRP A 345 -11.09 -12.20 29.35
CA TRP A 345 -10.03 -11.31 28.92
C TRP A 345 -10.21 -9.91 29.50
N SER A 346 -9.09 -9.25 29.80
CA SER A 346 -9.09 -7.83 30.09
C SER A 346 -7.80 -7.20 29.54
N PRO A 347 -7.90 -6.17 28.69
CA PRO A 347 -6.73 -5.45 28.17
C PRO A 347 -5.93 -4.74 29.25
N ARG A 348 -6.49 -4.60 30.47
CA ARG A 348 -5.87 -3.95 31.62
C ARG A 348 -5.03 -4.87 32.48
N TRP A 349 -5.06 -6.18 32.23
CA TRP A 349 -4.24 -7.12 32.99
C TRP A 349 -2.77 -7.00 32.61
N GLU A 350 -1.89 -7.35 33.54
CA GLU A 350 -0.48 -7.55 33.20
C GLU A 350 -0.33 -8.78 32.29
N VAL A 351 0.68 -8.76 31.43
CA VAL A 351 0.92 -9.77 30.39
C VAL A 351 0.95 -11.19 30.97
N GLY A 352 1.63 -11.41 32.09
CA GLY A 352 1.68 -12.71 32.76
C GLY A 352 0.31 -13.20 33.22
N ARG A 353 -0.52 -12.30 33.74
CA ARG A 353 -1.89 -12.61 34.18
C ARG A 353 -2.82 -12.88 33.00
N MET A 354 -2.64 -12.19 31.87
CA MET A 354 -3.36 -12.52 30.63
C MET A 354 -3.03 -13.95 30.20
N ALA A 355 -1.74 -14.33 30.22
CA ALA A 355 -1.28 -15.66 29.82
C ALA A 355 -1.82 -16.76 30.75
N GLU A 356 -1.74 -16.54 32.07
CA GLU A 356 -2.28 -17.44 33.09
C GLU A 356 -3.78 -17.72 32.86
N ARG A 357 -4.60 -16.66 32.79
CA ARG A 357 -6.06 -16.80 32.63
C ARG A 357 -6.47 -17.46 31.33
N LEU A 358 -5.74 -17.19 30.26
CA LEU A 358 -5.97 -17.85 28.98
C LEU A 358 -5.60 -19.35 29.07
N CYS A 359 -4.51 -19.69 29.75
CA CYS A 359 -4.09 -21.10 29.91
C CYS A 359 -5.01 -21.89 30.85
N ASP A 360 -5.60 -21.26 31.85
CA ASP A 360 -6.67 -21.85 32.66
C ASP A 360 -7.85 -22.27 31.76
N PHE A 361 -8.33 -21.34 30.93
CA PHE A 361 -9.39 -21.60 29.96
C PHE A 361 -9.02 -22.72 28.97
N LEU A 362 -7.79 -22.70 28.44
CA LEU A 362 -7.30 -23.75 27.53
C LEU A 362 -7.25 -25.13 28.19
N THR A 363 -7.01 -25.21 29.50
CA THR A 363 -6.97 -26.48 30.23
C THR A 363 -8.33 -27.16 30.21
N ASP A 364 -9.40 -26.39 30.43
CA ASP A 364 -10.77 -26.88 30.39
C ASP A 364 -11.18 -27.23 28.95
N GLU A 365 -10.89 -26.34 27.99
CA GLU A 365 -11.23 -26.56 26.58
C GLU A 365 -10.47 -27.71 25.93
N ALA A 366 -9.26 -28.04 26.40
CA ALA A 366 -8.52 -29.20 25.90
C ALA A 366 -9.28 -30.52 26.12
N VAL A 367 -10.02 -30.64 27.23
CA VAL A 367 -10.84 -31.82 27.54
C VAL A 367 -12.04 -31.90 26.59
N ASN A 368 -12.69 -30.76 26.33
CA ASN A 368 -13.81 -30.66 25.40
C ASN A 368 -13.36 -30.98 23.97
N PHE A 369 -12.23 -30.43 23.54
CA PHE A 369 -11.67 -30.67 22.22
C PHE A 369 -11.27 -32.15 22.02
N LYS A 370 -10.69 -32.79 23.04
CA LYS A 370 -10.40 -34.24 22.99
C LYS A 370 -11.66 -35.07 22.76
N LYS A 371 -12.76 -34.78 23.47
CA LYS A 371 -14.04 -35.47 23.28
C LYS A 371 -14.55 -35.28 21.85
N TYR A 372 -14.54 -34.04 21.36
CA TYR A 372 -14.91 -33.70 20.00
C TYR A 372 -14.08 -34.47 18.95
N CYS A 373 -12.76 -34.57 19.12
CA CYS A 373 -11.90 -35.33 18.23
C CYS A 373 -12.23 -36.83 18.21
N ASN A 374 -12.53 -37.43 19.37
CA ASN A 374 -12.92 -38.83 19.47
C ASN A 374 -14.28 -39.10 18.82
N GLU A 375 -15.24 -38.17 18.94
CA GLU A 375 -16.55 -38.28 18.27
C GLU A 375 -16.42 -38.17 16.75
N ALA A 376 -15.52 -37.31 16.26
CA ALA A 376 -15.22 -37.20 14.84
C ALA A 376 -14.62 -38.49 14.25
N LEU A 377 -13.91 -39.30 15.06
CA LEU A 377 -13.44 -40.63 14.66
C LEU A 377 -14.57 -41.66 14.51
N LEU A 378 -15.64 -41.56 15.31
CA LEU A 378 -16.78 -42.49 15.30
C LEU A 378 -17.70 -42.31 14.09
N GLN A 379 -17.54 -41.23 13.33
CA GLN A 379 -18.27 -40.96 12.07
C GLN A 379 -17.53 -41.47 10.82
N HIS A 380 -16.47 -42.28 11.00
CA HIS A 380 -15.73 -42.98 9.95
C HIS A 380 -16.14 -44.43 9.81
#